data_AF-A0A1G2HRJ4-F1
#
_entry.id   AF-A0A1G2HRJ4-F1
#
_cell.length_a   1.000
_cell.length_b   1.000
_cell.length_c   1.000
_cell.angle_alpha   90.00
_cell.angle_beta   90.00
_cell.angle_gamma   90.00
#
_symmetry.space_group_name_H-M   'P 1'
#
loop_
_entity.id
_entity.type
_entity.pdbx_description
1 polymer ?
#
loop_
_entity_poly.entity_id
_entity_poly.type
_entity_poly.pdbx_seq_one_letter_code
_entity_poly.pdbx_strand_id
1 'polypeptide(L)'
;MDYHGGLDNYYNAKKNIIRFQNKTDTFVYNQKNEKLRKWVSDAKGGKIPFSGKIDIDNLKIPLLGHHNRENIGAAIAVARIFNISDEIIEKAIEKFRPLPHRLEFVGEFKNIKFYNDAISTTPESTVMAIKSLKNVGTIFLGGEDRGYNFSQLEKTIKKYRIKNAVLFPNSGKRIFKSQKGLNILKTFSMEQAVKFAYRHTEKGKICLLSCASPSYSLWKNFEEKGDLFKRSVRKYSK
;
A
#
# COMPACT_ATOMS: atom_id res chain seq x y z
N MET A 1 5.80 11.93 10.12
CA MET A 1 6.62 12.37 11.26
C MET A 1 6.24 13.78 11.67
N ASP A 2 5.98 14.67 10.71
CA ASP A 2 5.57 16.07 10.98
C ASP A 2 4.37 16.22 11.91
N TYR A 3 3.31 15.40 11.76
CA TYR A 3 2.13 15.46 12.65
C TYR A 3 2.39 15.05 14.11
N HIS A 4 3.38 14.19 14.36
CA HIS A 4 3.69 13.70 15.71
C HIS A 4 4.98 14.31 16.28
N GLY A 5 5.74 15.08 15.51
CA GLY A 5 7.04 15.63 15.93
C GLY A 5 8.15 14.57 16.12
N GLY A 6 7.98 13.35 15.63
CA GLY A 6 8.99 12.28 15.75
C GLY A 6 8.43 10.87 15.72
N LEU A 7 9.32 9.89 15.56
CA LEU A 7 8.94 8.47 15.51
C LEU A 7 8.45 7.97 16.88
N ASP A 8 9.11 8.38 17.96
CA ASP A 8 8.72 7.94 19.30
C ASP A 8 7.36 8.51 19.72
N ASN A 9 7.08 9.77 19.40
CA ASN A 9 5.75 10.35 19.61
C ASN A 9 4.65 9.64 18.80
N TYR A 10 4.95 9.23 17.57
CA TYR A 10 4.02 8.41 16.78
C TYR A 10 3.71 7.07 17.46
N TYR A 11 4.73 6.40 17.99
CA TYR A 11 4.53 5.16 18.74
C TYR A 11 3.80 5.39 20.06
N ASN A 12 4.12 6.44 20.81
CA ASN A 12 3.44 6.81 22.05
C ASN A 12 1.96 7.11 21.80
N ALA A 13 1.64 7.86 20.73
CA ALA A 13 0.27 8.12 20.33
C ALA A 13 -0.50 6.83 20.04
N LYS A 14 0.12 5.85 19.36
CA LYS A 14 -0.49 4.54 19.09
C LYS A 14 -0.59 3.65 20.33
N LYS A 15 0.35 3.74 21.27
CA LYS A 15 0.35 2.97 22.53
C LYS A 15 -0.87 3.30 23.39
N ASN A 16 -1.51 4.45 23.18
CA ASN A 16 -2.78 4.78 23.84
C ASN A 16 -3.86 3.70 23.62
N ILE A 17 -3.79 2.89 22.57
CA ILE A 17 -4.71 1.76 22.33
C ILE A 17 -4.74 0.75 23.49
N ILE A 18 -3.65 0.60 24.25
CA ILE A 18 -3.57 -0.31 25.41
C ILE A 18 -3.60 0.42 26.76
N ARG A 19 -3.52 1.75 26.77
CA ARG A 19 -3.37 2.55 28.00
C ARG A 19 -4.55 2.38 28.96
N PHE A 20 -5.75 2.30 28.40
CA PHE A 20 -7.01 2.24 29.15
C PHE A 20 -7.62 0.84 29.19
N GLN A 21 -6.84 -0.21 28.90
CA GLN A 21 -7.33 -1.58 28.95
C GLN A 21 -7.65 -2.04 30.38
N ASN A 22 -8.56 -2.99 30.46
CA ASN A 22 -8.97 -3.72 31.65
C ASN A 22 -8.48 -5.18 31.54
N LYS A 23 -8.65 -5.98 32.60
CA LYS A 23 -8.25 -7.41 32.57
C LYS A 23 -9.06 -8.25 31.57
N THR A 24 -10.24 -7.79 31.19
CA THR A 24 -11.13 -8.44 30.22
C THR A 24 -10.84 -8.08 28.77
N ASP A 25 -10.04 -7.05 28.52
CA ASP A 25 -9.67 -6.64 27.16
C ASP A 25 -8.58 -7.54 26.59
N THR A 26 -8.34 -7.46 25.28
CA THR A 26 -7.25 -8.19 24.64
C THR A 26 -6.44 -7.28 23.73
N PHE A 27 -5.11 -7.33 23.88
CA PHE A 27 -4.16 -6.72 22.97
C PHE A 27 -3.71 -7.74 21.92
N VAL A 28 -4.13 -7.51 20.67
CA VAL A 28 -3.67 -8.26 19.50
C VAL A 28 -2.51 -7.52 18.85
N TYR A 29 -1.37 -8.20 18.64
CA TYR A 29 -0.14 -7.52 18.19
C TYR A 29 0.71 -8.35 17.23
N ASN A 30 1.40 -7.66 16.32
CA ASN A 30 2.31 -8.32 15.38
C ASN A 30 3.61 -8.68 16.10
N GLN A 31 3.85 -9.97 16.32
CA GLN A 31 5.03 -10.44 17.06
C GLN A 31 6.34 -10.15 16.34
N LYS A 32 6.32 -9.88 15.03
CA LYS A 32 7.54 -9.51 14.27
C LYS A 32 7.98 -8.08 14.59
N ASN A 33 7.08 -7.21 15.05
CA ASN A 33 7.40 -5.83 15.38
C ASN A 33 7.96 -5.73 16.81
N GLU A 34 9.24 -5.37 16.94
CA GLU A 34 9.92 -5.26 18.23
C GLU A 34 9.28 -4.27 19.19
N LYS A 35 8.83 -3.11 18.71
CA LYS A 35 8.18 -2.11 19.57
C LYS A 35 6.85 -2.61 20.12
N LEU A 36 6.06 -3.32 19.31
CA LEU A 36 4.80 -3.92 19.77
C LEU A 36 5.04 -5.05 20.78
N ARG A 37 6.10 -5.85 20.62
CA ARG A 37 6.50 -6.84 21.64
C ARG A 37 6.80 -6.19 22.99
N LYS A 38 7.47 -5.04 22.98
CA LYS A 38 7.76 -4.27 24.21
C LYS A 38 6.49 -3.75 24.88
N TRP A 39 5.39 -3.53 24.15
CA TRP A 39 4.12 -3.08 24.73
C TRP A 39 3.34 -4.20 25.44
N VAL A 40 3.73 -5.46 25.25
CA VAL A 40 3.06 -6.62 25.87
C VAL A 40 3.14 -6.57 27.39
N SER A 41 4.23 -6.05 27.96
CA SER A 41 4.36 -5.87 29.41
C SER A 41 3.39 -4.83 29.97
N ASP A 42 3.01 -3.84 29.15
CA ASP A 42 2.12 -2.75 29.56
C ASP A 42 0.64 -3.08 29.36
N ALA A 43 0.33 -4.10 28.57
CA ALA A 43 -1.04 -4.55 28.31
C ALA A 43 -1.61 -5.28 29.55
N LYS A 44 -2.81 -4.87 29.97
CA LYS A 44 -3.46 -5.32 31.22
C LYS A 44 -4.29 -6.60 31.06
N GLY A 45 -4.80 -6.86 29.86
CA GLY A 45 -5.65 -8.02 29.57
C GLY A 45 -4.94 -9.14 28.82
N GLY A 46 -5.72 -9.87 28.01
CA GLY A 46 -5.23 -10.93 27.12
C GLY A 46 -4.20 -10.41 26.12
N LYS A 47 -3.21 -11.24 25.76
CA LYS A 47 -2.10 -10.87 24.88
C LYS A 47 -2.00 -11.90 23.77
N ILE A 48 -2.46 -11.56 22.57
CA ILE A 48 -2.52 -12.51 21.45
C ILE A 48 -1.55 -12.05 20.36
N PRO A 49 -0.43 -12.77 20.14
CA PRO A 49 0.46 -12.49 19.04
C PRO A 49 -0.12 -12.99 17.71
N PHE A 50 0.18 -12.30 16.63
CA PHE A 50 0.08 -12.83 15.26
C PHE A 50 1.41 -12.63 14.52
N SER A 51 1.67 -13.48 13.53
CA SER A 51 2.93 -13.47 12.76
C SER A 51 2.73 -13.51 11.24
N GLY A 52 1.48 -13.48 10.78
CA GLY A 52 1.11 -13.66 9.37
C GLY A 52 1.22 -15.11 8.86
N LYS A 53 1.61 -16.06 9.72
CA LYS A 53 1.31 -17.48 9.50
C LYS A 53 -0.20 -17.66 9.66
N ILE A 54 -0.83 -18.28 8.69
CA ILE A 54 -2.25 -18.58 8.73
C ILE A 54 -2.36 -20.08 8.90
N ASP A 55 -2.76 -20.48 10.10
CA ASP A 55 -2.99 -21.87 10.47
C ASP A 55 -4.49 -22.17 10.27
N ILE A 56 -4.91 -22.08 9.01
CA ILE A 56 -6.20 -22.53 8.47
C ILE A 56 -5.85 -23.29 7.20
N ASP A 57 -6.16 -24.58 7.16
CA ASP A 57 -5.83 -25.43 6.02
C ASP A 57 -6.61 -25.01 4.77
N ASN A 58 -5.98 -25.15 3.60
CA ASN A 58 -6.59 -24.89 2.28
C ASN A 58 -7.14 -23.46 2.01
N LEU A 59 -6.88 -22.49 2.87
CA LEU A 59 -7.39 -21.13 2.73
C LEU A 59 -7.02 -20.48 1.39
N LYS A 60 -8.02 -20.18 0.55
CA LYS A 60 -7.84 -19.40 -0.67
C LYS A 60 -7.85 -17.90 -0.35
N ILE A 61 -6.70 -17.27 -0.57
CA ILE A 61 -6.53 -15.84 -0.28
C ILE A 61 -6.65 -15.05 -1.59
N PRO A 62 -7.75 -14.28 -1.81
CA PRO A 62 -7.90 -13.46 -3.01
C PRO A 62 -6.98 -12.23 -3.02
N LEU A 63 -6.36 -11.89 -1.89
CA LEU A 63 -5.52 -10.71 -1.71
C LEU A 63 -4.06 -10.97 -2.09
N LEU A 64 -3.51 -10.07 -2.91
CA LEU A 64 -2.11 -10.14 -3.34
C LEU A 64 -1.14 -9.57 -2.28
N GLY A 65 0.04 -10.20 -2.16
CA GLY A 65 1.17 -9.68 -1.38
C GLY A 65 1.28 -10.21 0.06
N HIS A 66 2.52 -10.37 0.54
CA HIS A 66 2.81 -10.93 1.87
C HIS A 66 2.20 -10.12 3.03
N HIS A 67 2.11 -8.79 2.89
CA HIS A 67 1.52 -7.92 3.91
C HIS A 67 0.03 -8.21 4.15
N ASN A 68 -0.70 -8.68 3.13
CA ASN A 68 -2.10 -9.06 3.31
C ASN A 68 -2.24 -10.36 4.12
N ARG A 69 -1.23 -11.25 4.12
CA ARG A 69 -1.22 -12.39 5.05
C ARG A 69 -1.08 -11.94 6.50
N GLU A 70 -0.32 -10.88 6.76
CA GLU A 70 -0.23 -10.28 8.10
C GLU A 70 -1.56 -9.65 8.53
N ASN A 71 -2.24 -8.93 7.63
CA ASN A 71 -3.57 -8.37 7.89
C ASN A 71 -4.61 -9.47 8.16
N ILE A 72 -4.59 -10.55 7.37
CA ILE A 72 -5.46 -11.72 7.56
C ILE A 72 -5.16 -12.38 8.91
N GLY A 73 -3.89 -12.61 9.25
CA GLY A 73 -3.51 -13.18 10.55
C GLY A 73 -3.99 -12.34 11.73
N ALA A 74 -3.94 -11.00 11.62
CA ALA A 74 -4.51 -10.11 12.62
C ALA A 74 -6.04 -10.24 12.72
N ALA A 75 -6.74 -10.30 11.59
CA ALA A 75 -8.19 -10.46 11.55
C ALA A 75 -8.65 -11.82 12.10
N ILE A 76 -7.94 -12.91 11.78
CA ILE A 76 -8.19 -14.26 12.33
C ILE A 76 -8.01 -14.24 13.85
N ALA A 77 -6.92 -13.65 14.35
CA ALA A 77 -6.67 -13.53 15.78
C ALA A 77 -7.81 -12.80 16.50
N VAL A 78 -8.34 -11.72 15.91
CA VAL A 78 -9.50 -11.00 16.45
C VAL A 78 -10.77 -11.85 16.37
N ALA A 79 -11.06 -12.50 15.24
CA ALA A 79 -12.27 -13.32 15.07
C ALA A 79 -12.33 -14.48 16.08
N ARG A 80 -11.19 -15.11 16.38
CA ARG A 80 -11.09 -16.18 17.37
C ARG A 80 -11.32 -15.70 18.82
N ILE A 81 -11.01 -14.44 19.15
CA ILE A 81 -11.40 -13.84 20.46
C ILE A 81 -12.92 -13.83 20.62
N PHE A 82 -13.64 -13.62 19.52
CA PHE A 82 -15.11 -13.65 19.49
C PHE A 82 -15.70 -15.05 19.25
N ASN A 83 -14.89 -16.11 19.37
CA ASN A 83 -15.30 -17.50 19.17
C ASN A 83 -15.96 -17.77 17.80
N ILE A 84 -15.58 -17.03 16.76
CA ILE A 84 -16.03 -17.31 15.40
C ILE A 84 -15.30 -18.55 14.89
N SER A 85 -16.05 -19.51 14.33
CA SER A 85 -15.47 -20.76 13.85
C SER A 85 -14.58 -20.55 12.62
N ASP A 86 -13.57 -21.41 12.45
CA ASP A 86 -12.62 -21.30 11.34
C ASP A 86 -13.31 -21.44 9.98
N GLU A 87 -14.42 -22.19 9.87
CA GLU A 87 -15.20 -22.32 8.63
C GLU A 87 -15.87 -21.00 8.21
N ILE A 88 -16.32 -20.20 9.19
CA ILE A 88 -16.90 -18.88 8.92
C ILE A 88 -15.80 -17.90 8.52
N ILE A 89 -14.67 -17.94 9.23
CA ILE A 89 -13.49 -17.11 8.94
C ILE A 89 -12.98 -17.38 7.52
N GLU A 90 -12.83 -18.64 7.14
CA GLU A 90 -12.40 -19.06 5.80
C GLU A 90 -13.32 -18.49 4.72
N LYS A 91 -14.64 -18.75 4.83
CA LYS A 91 -15.65 -18.25 3.88
C LYS A 91 -15.63 -16.72 3.77
N ALA A 92 -15.41 -16.01 4.89
CA ALA A 92 -15.32 -14.55 4.89
C ALA A 92 -14.08 -14.05 4.15
N ILE A 93 -12.93 -14.70 4.34
CA ILE A 93 -11.67 -14.36 3.66
C ILE A 93 -11.76 -14.65 2.15
N GLU A 94 -12.32 -15.80 1.76
CA GLU A 94 -12.47 -16.17 0.35
C GLU A 94 -13.37 -15.20 -0.41
N LYS A 95 -14.44 -14.71 0.24
CA LYS A 95 -15.38 -13.73 -0.33
C LYS A 95 -14.92 -12.29 -0.18
N PHE A 96 -13.81 -12.03 0.54
CA PHE A 96 -13.35 -10.69 0.81
C PHE A 96 -12.97 -9.99 -0.51
N ARG A 97 -13.68 -8.89 -0.80
CA ARG A 97 -13.34 -8.02 -1.91
C ARG A 97 -12.39 -6.94 -1.41
N PRO A 98 -11.19 -6.78 -2.02
CA PRO A 98 -10.31 -5.68 -1.67
C PRO A 98 -11.04 -4.34 -1.79
N LEU A 99 -10.64 -3.40 -0.94
CA LEU A 99 -11.13 -2.02 -1.04
C LEU A 99 -10.81 -1.47 -2.44
N PRO A 100 -11.72 -0.70 -3.05
CA PRO A 100 -11.41 0.08 -4.24
C PRO A 100 -10.12 0.87 -4.03
N HIS A 101 -9.34 1.05 -5.10
CA HIS A 101 -8.09 1.83 -5.05
C HIS A 101 -6.95 1.24 -4.18
N ARG A 102 -7.05 -0.02 -3.72
CA ARG A 102 -5.97 -0.75 -3.04
C ARG A 102 -5.50 -1.91 -3.91
N LEU A 103 -4.39 -1.72 -4.63
CA LEU A 103 -3.88 -2.66 -5.64
C LEU A 103 -4.99 -3.23 -6.55
N GLU A 104 -5.97 -2.40 -6.91
CA GLU A 104 -7.14 -2.79 -7.69
C GLU A 104 -6.72 -3.03 -9.15
N PHE A 105 -7.01 -4.22 -9.67
CA PHE A 105 -6.77 -4.52 -11.09
C PHE A 105 -7.83 -3.82 -11.95
N VAL A 106 -7.38 -2.84 -12.75
CA VAL A 106 -8.27 -2.02 -13.59
C VAL A 106 -8.60 -2.74 -14.90
N GLY A 107 -7.68 -3.54 -15.41
CA GLY A 107 -7.79 -4.26 -16.66
C GLY A 107 -6.44 -4.42 -17.37
N GLU A 108 -6.47 -5.19 -18.45
CA GLU A 108 -5.34 -5.35 -19.38
C GLU A 108 -5.70 -4.73 -20.72
N PHE A 109 -4.89 -3.78 -21.19
CA PHE A 109 -5.12 -3.07 -22.44
C PHE A 109 -3.81 -2.97 -23.20
N LYS A 110 -3.82 -3.30 -24.50
CA LYS A 110 -2.59 -3.31 -25.35
C LYS A 110 -1.45 -4.12 -24.70
N ASN A 111 -1.81 -5.24 -24.05
CA ASN A 111 -0.94 -6.14 -23.28
C ASN A 111 -0.22 -5.46 -22.09
N ILE A 112 -0.77 -4.37 -21.55
CA ILE A 112 -0.29 -3.71 -20.34
C ILE A 112 -1.35 -3.90 -19.24
N LYS A 113 -0.92 -4.38 -18.08
CA LYS A 113 -1.80 -4.54 -16.92
C LYS A 113 -1.80 -3.26 -16.09
N PHE A 114 -2.97 -2.71 -15.81
CA PHE A 114 -3.10 -1.47 -15.03
C PHE A 114 -3.58 -1.77 -13.61
N TYR A 115 -2.85 -1.26 -12.63
CA TYR A 115 -3.19 -1.39 -11.20
C TYR A 115 -3.37 -0.01 -10.56
N ASN A 116 -4.49 0.13 -9.85
CA ASN A 116 -4.87 1.32 -9.13
C ASN A 116 -4.64 1.14 -7.63
N ASP A 117 -3.60 1.81 -7.12
CA ASP A 117 -3.25 1.83 -5.70
C ASP A 117 -3.27 3.26 -5.17
N ALA A 118 -4.33 4.02 -5.52
CA ALA A 118 -4.44 5.43 -5.16
C ALA A 118 -4.43 5.69 -3.64
N ILE A 119 -4.80 4.69 -2.82
CA ILE A 119 -4.74 4.77 -1.35
C ILE A 119 -3.30 4.80 -0.80
N SER A 120 -2.29 4.42 -1.60
CA SER A 120 -0.88 4.44 -1.20
C SER A 120 -0.32 5.85 -1.12
N THR A 121 -0.41 6.43 0.08
CA THR A 121 0.01 7.79 0.41
C THR A 121 1.39 7.88 1.06
N THR A 122 2.10 6.75 1.25
CA THR A 122 3.46 6.72 1.84
C THR A 122 4.47 5.95 1.00
N PRO A 123 5.78 6.25 1.08
CA PRO A 123 6.81 5.49 0.37
C PRO A 123 6.78 3.99 0.67
N GLU A 124 6.51 3.60 1.91
CA GLU A 124 6.48 2.21 2.35
C GLU A 124 5.34 1.45 1.66
N SER A 125 4.16 2.07 1.56
CA SER A 125 3.01 1.47 0.86
C SER A 125 3.32 1.20 -0.62
N THR A 126 3.93 2.17 -1.32
CA THR A 126 4.38 1.98 -2.70
C THR A 126 5.47 0.92 -2.85
N VAL A 127 6.41 0.82 -1.90
CA VAL A 127 7.42 -0.26 -1.91
C VAL A 127 6.75 -1.64 -1.78
N MET A 128 5.70 -1.77 -0.95
CA MET A 128 4.94 -3.01 -0.84
C MET A 128 4.16 -3.33 -2.13
N ALA A 129 3.60 -2.32 -2.78
CA ALA A 129 2.92 -2.47 -4.07
C ALA A 129 3.87 -3.03 -5.14
N ILE A 130 5.05 -2.42 -5.31
CA ILE A 130 6.07 -2.88 -6.27
C ILE A 130 6.47 -4.34 -6.00
N LYS A 131 6.76 -4.67 -4.72
CA LYS A 131 7.15 -6.03 -4.32
C LYS A 131 6.07 -7.07 -4.58
N SER A 132 4.80 -6.68 -4.42
CA SER A 132 3.66 -7.59 -4.61
C SER A 132 3.42 -7.87 -6.10
N LEU A 133 3.56 -6.86 -6.95
CA LEU A 133 3.30 -6.96 -8.38
C LEU A 133 4.50 -7.51 -9.18
N LYS A 134 5.73 -7.31 -8.69
CA LYS A 134 7.02 -7.75 -9.23
C LYS A 134 7.41 -7.26 -10.64
N ASN A 135 6.47 -7.13 -11.58
CA ASN A 135 6.73 -6.83 -13.00
C ASN A 135 6.25 -5.43 -13.41
N VAL A 136 6.58 -4.41 -12.61
CA VAL A 136 6.20 -3.02 -12.89
C VAL A 136 7.15 -2.42 -13.94
N GLY A 137 6.60 -1.92 -15.04
CA GLY A 137 7.34 -1.21 -16.09
C GLY A 137 7.25 0.31 -15.97
N THR A 138 6.10 0.80 -15.51
CA THR A 138 5.82 2.23 -15.31
C THR A 138 5.15 2.46 -13.97
N ILE A 139 5.60 3.49 -13.24
CA ILE A 139 5.05 3.85 -11.93
C ILE A 139 4.72 5.34 -11.83
N PHE A 140 3.58 5.66 -11.23
CA PHE A 140 3.15 7.05 -11.02
C PHE A 140 3.37 7.43 -9.57
N LEU A 141 4.12 8.50 -9.35
CA LEU A 141 4.63 8.93 -8.06
C LEU A 141 4.38 10.43 -7.87
N GLY A 142 4.43 10.89 -6.63
CA GLY A 142 4.32 12.29 -6.28
C GLY A 142 2.93 12.71 -5.78
N GLY A 143 2.87 13.89 -5.17
CA GLY A 143 1.71 14.45 -4.51
C GLY A 143 2.14 15.49 -3.46
N GLU A 144 1.35 15.66 -2.41
CA GLU A 144 1.67 16.56 -1.30
C GLU A 144 3.02 16.19 -0.65
N ASP A 145 3.89 17.18 -0.43
CA ASP A 145 5.19 16.94 0.20
C ASP A 145 5.08 17.09 1.73
N ARG A 146 5.23 15.96 2.43
CA ARG A 146 5.25 15.87 3.90
C ARG A 146 6.63 15.51 4.46
N GLY A 147 7.69 15.88 3.75
CA GLY A 147 9.05 15.64 4.24
C GLY A 147 9.50 14.17 4.19
N TYR A 148 8.77 13.28 3.50
CA TYR A 148 9.09 11.84 3.48
C TYR A 148 10.49 11.53 2.94
N ASN A 149 11.08 10.45 3.48
CA ASN A 149 12.34 9.91 2.97
C ASN A 149 12.06 8.87 1.87
N PHE A 150 12.38 9.23 0.62
CA PHE A 150 12.15 8.36 -0.54
C PHE A 150 13.30 7.39 -0.86
N SER A 151 14.38 7.37 -0.05
CA SER A 151 15.60 6.60 -0.37
C SER A 151 15.32 5.11 -0.56
N GLN A 152 14.44 4.53 0.26
CA GLN A 152 14.10 3.11 0.14
C GLN A 152 13.20 2.82 -1.09
N LEU A 153 12.34 3.78 -1.46
CA LEU A 153 11.54 3.70 -2.67
C LEU A 153 12.44 3.76 -3.91
N GLU A 154 13.36 4.73 -3.99
CA GLU A 154 14.32 4.85 -5.08
C GLU A 154 15.15 3.57 -5.24
N LYS A 155 15.68 3.01 -4.13
CA LYS A 155 16.39 1.72 -4.14
C LYS A 155 15.53 0.57 -4.69
N THR A 156 14.25 0.54 -4.32
CA THR A 156 13.31 -0.50 -4.77
C THR A 156 13.03 -0.37 -6.26
N ILE A 157 12.78 0.84 -6.77
CA ILE A 157 12.55 1.12 -8.20
C ILE A 157 13.76 0.64 -9.03
N LYS A 158 14.99 0.93 -8.57
CA LYS A 158 16.22 0.45 -9.21
C LYS A 158 16.34 -1.08 -9.17
N LYS A 159 16.08 -1.71 -8.01
CA LYS A 159 16.13 -3.17 -7.86
C LYS A 159 15.19 -3.90 -8.81
N TYR A 160 13.97 -3.39 -8.99
CA TYR A 160 12.97 -3.97 -9.89
C TYR A 160 13.10 -3.48 -11.34
N ARG A 161 14.13 -2.68 -11.65
CA ARG A 161 14.43 -2.17 -13.00
C ARG A 161 13.24 -1.47 -13.66
N ILE A 162 12.47 -0.71 -12.86
CA ILE A 162 11.36 0.10 -13.37
C ILE A 162 11.96 1.28 -14.12
N LYS A 163 11.73 1.35 -15.43
CA LYS A 163 12.38 2.33 -16.32
C LYS A 163 11.61 3.63 -16.46
N ASN A 164 10.29 3.58 -16.33
CA ASN A 164 9.42 4.71 -16.60
C ASN A 164 8.78 5.23 -15.31
N ALA A 165 8.84 6.54 -15.09
CA ALA A 165 8.19 7.17 -13.95
C ALA A 165 7.41 8.42 -14.36
N VAL A 166 6.18 8.51 -13.88
CA VAL A 166 5.44 9.78 -13.88
C VAL A 166 5.64 10.43 -12.52
N LEU A 167 5.99 11.71 -12.53
CA LEU A 167 6.20 12.52 -11.34
C LEU A 167 5.17 13.65 -11.28
N PHE A 168 4.27 13.52 -10.32
CA PHE A 168 3.34 14.56 -9.94
C PHE A 168 3.98 15.50 -8.91
N PRO A 169 3.70 16.81 -8.97
CA PRO A 169 4.10 17.75 -7.92
C PRO A 169 3.28 17.52 -6.64
N ASN A 170 3.74 17.98 -5.48
CA ASN A 170 4.98 18.70 -5.23
C ASN A 170 6.17 17.78 -4.92
N SER A 171 5.92 16.63 -4.28
CA SER A 171 6.97 15.73 -3.79
C SER A 171 7.75 15.03 -4.92
N GLY A 172 7.18 14.92 -6.13
CA GLY A 172 7.82 14.26 -7.28
C GLY A 172 9.26 14.73 -7.55
N LYS A 173 9.56 16.01 -7.30
CA LYS A 173 10.91 16.58 -7.48
C LYS A 173 11.98 15.99 -6.54
N ARG A 174 11.59 15.41 -5.40
CA ARG A 174 12.48 14.87 -4.36
C ARG A 174 12.59 13.34 -4.37
N ILE A 175 11.75 12.66 -5.15
CA ILE A 175 11.64 11.19 -5.09
C ILE A 175 12.94 10.51 -5.54
N PHE A 176 13.59 11.08 -6.55
CA PHE A 176 14.85 10.56 -7.08
C PHE A 176 15.98 11.53 -6.80
N LYS A 177 17.07 11.06 -6.19
CA LYS A 177 18.31 11.83 -6.11
C LYS A 177 18.98 11.98 -7.48
N SER A 178 18.88 10.95 -8.32
CA SER A 178 19.34 10.99 -9.71
C SER A 178 18.30 10.36 -10.62
N GLN A 179 18.00 11.05 -11.72
CA GLN A 179 17.05 10.62 -12.75
C GLN A 179 17.73 9.93 -13.94
N LYS A 180 19.05 9.75 -13.89
CA LYS A 180 19.83 9.14 -14.98
C LYS A 180 19.36 7.72 -15.25
N GLY A 181 19.03 7.43 -16.52
CA GLY A 181 18.56 6.12 -16.96
C GLY A 181 17.07 5.86 -16.73
N LEU A 182 16.32 6.83 -16.19
CA LEU A 182 14.86 6.78 -16.11
C LEU A 182 14.26 7.63 -17.23
N ASN A 183 13.19 7.11 -17.83
CA ASN A 183 12.31 7.89 -18.68
C ASN A 183 11.24 8.54 -17.79
N ILE A 184 11.25 9.87 -17.70
CA ILE A 184 10.44 10.61 -16.73
C ILE A 184 9.51 11.58 -17.43
N LEU A 185 8.23 11.52 -17.06
CA LEU A 185 7.27 12.59 -17.33
C LEU A 185 6.96 13.34 -16.04
N LYS A 186 7.19 14.65 -16.02
CA LYS A 186 6.66 15.54 -14.97
C LYS A 186 5.37 16.15 -15.48
N THR A 187 4.27 16.01 -14.74
CA THR A 187 2.97 16.55 -15.17
C THR A 187 2.04 16.77 -13.97
N PHE A 188 1.02 17.59 -14.16
CA PHE A 188 -0.13 17.73 -13.26
C PHE A 188 -1.34 16.93 -13.78
N SER A 189 -1.28 16.41 -15.01
CA SER A 189 -2.41 15.81 -15.70
C SER A 189 -2.37 14.28 -15.65
N MET A 190 -3.39 13.68 -15.06
CA MET A 190 -3.59 12.23 -15.09
C MET A 190 -3.73 11.69 -16.52
N GLU A 191 -4.34 12.46 -17.43
CA GLU A 191 -4.47 12.04 -18.83
C GLU A 191 -3.11 11.95 -19.52
N GLN A 192 -2.23 12.95 -19.34
CA GLN A 192 -0.88 12.90 -19.89
C GLN A 192 -0.07 11.76 -19.28
N ALA A 193 -0.21 11.53 -17.96
CA ALA A 193 0.42 10.42 -17.26
C ALA A 193 0.04 9.06 -17.87
N VAL A 194 -1.25 8.85 -18.13
CA VAL A 194 -1.74 7.61 -18.74
C VAL A 194 -1.31 7.47 -20.20
N LYS A 195 -1.32 8.55 -21.00
CA LYS A 195 -0.77 8.53 -22.37
C LYS A 195 0.70 8.10 -22.38
N PHE A 196 1.49 8.65 -21.47
CA PHE A 196 2.88 8.28 -21.30
C PHE A 196 3.03 6.80 -20.92
N ALA A 197 2.20 6.30 -20.02
CA ALA A 197 2.20 4.88 -19.66
C ALA A 197 1.92 3.97 -20.86
N TYR A 198 0.92 4.29 -21.69
CA TYR A 198 0.62 3.51 -22.90
C TYR A 198 1.78 3.51 -23.90
N ARG A 199 2.51 4.63 -24.01
CA ARG A 199 3.62 4.76 -24.96
C ARG A 199 4.89 4.02 -24.51
N HIS A 200 5.14 3.95 -23.22
CA HIS A 200 6.46 3.54 -22.70
C HIS A 200 6.47 2.29 -21.83
N THR A 201 5.32 1.84 -21.32
CA THR A 201 5.25 0.56 -20.59
C THR A 201 5.45 -0.58 -21.57
N GLU A 202 6.42 -1.47 -21.29
CA GLU A 202 6.65 -2.61 -22.17
C GLU A 202 5.47 -3.59 -22.14
N LYS A 203 5.18 -4.23 -23.27
CA LYS A 203 4.14 -5.27 -23.36
C LYS A 203 4.43 -6.40 -22.36
N GLY A 204 3.39 -6.92 -21.72
CA GLY A 204 3.44 -7.91 -20.66
C GLY A 204 3.78 -7.35 -19.27
N LYS A 205 4.08 -6.05 -19.15
CA LYS A 205 4.39 -5.41 -17.86
C LYS A 205 3.21 -4.63 -17.28
N ILE A 206 3.44 -4.11 -16.08
CA ILE A 206 2.44 -3.40 -15.28
C ILE A 206 2.69 -1.89 -15.30
N CYS A 207 1.59 -1.13 -15.45
CA CYS A 207 1.51 0.28 -15.09
C CYS A 207 0.83 0.40 -13.71
N LEU A 208 1.53 1.02 -12.76
CA LEU A 208 1.09 1.15 -11.37
C LEU A 208 0.87 2.61 -10.98
N LEU A 209 -0.36 2.96 -10.59
CA LEU A 209 -0.62 4.19 -9.84
C LEU A 209 -0.40 3.94 -8.34
N SER A 210 0.69 4.44 -7.77
CA SER A 210 0.99 4.31 -6.32
C SER A 210 1.86 5.48 -5.86
N CYS A 211 1.22 6.61 -5.59
CA CYS A 211 1.86 7.93 -5.53
C CYS A 211 2.98 8.10 -4.50
N ALA A 212 3.05 7.25 -3.46
CA ALA A 212 3.98 7.40 -2.32
C ALA A 212 3.84 8.73 -1.56
N SER A 213 2.76 9.46 -1.81
CA SER A 213 2.46 10.78 -1.24
C SER A 213 0.94 11.01 -1.25
N PRO A 214 0.40 11.77 -0.30
CA PRO A 214 -1.00 12.18 -0.30
C PRO A 214 -1.38 12.97 -1.56
N SER A 215 -2.65 12.92 -1.94
CA SER A 215 -3.14 13.49 -3.21
C SER A 215 -3.71 14.90 -3.13
N TYR A 216 -3.84 15.48 -1.92
CA TYR A 216 -4.60 16.71 -1.67
C TYR A 216 -4.12 17.95 -2.45
N SER A 217 -2.86 17.97 -2.87
CA SER A 217 -2.32 19.07 -3.67
C SER A 217 -2.82 19.11 -5.12
N LEU A 218 -3.41 18.02 -5.62
CA LEU A 218 -3.80 17.85 -7.02
C LEU A 218 -5.23 17.34 -7.20
N TRP A 219 -5.76 16.64 -6.20
CA TRP A 219 -7.09 16.04 -6.19
C TRP A 219 -7.73 16.23 -4.83
N LYS A 220 -9.06 16.30 -4.78
CA LYS A 220 -9.85 16.42 -3.55
C LYS A 220 -9.54 15.32 -2.55
N ASN A 221 -9.36 14.09 -3.02
CA ASN A 221 -9.08 12.91 -2.21
C ASN A 221 -8.41 11.80 -3.05
N PHE A 222 -8.24 10.60 -2.47
CA PHE A 222 -7.58 9.50 -3.19
C PHE A 222 -8.55 8.80 -4.15
N GLU A 223 -9.85 8.83 -3.86
CA GLU A 223 -10.92 8.26 -4.67
C GLU A 223 -11.00 8.98 -6.02
N GLU A 224 -11.05 10.32 -6.02
CA GLU A 224 -11.05 11.12 -7.25
C GLU A 224 -9.82 10.83 -8.11
N LYS A 225 -8.63 10.77 -7.49
CA LYS A 225 -7.38 10.43 -8.17
C LYS A 225 -7.48 9.04 -8.83
N GLY A 226 -7.94 8.04 -8.07
CA GLY A 226 -8.07 6.68 -8.54
C GLY A 226 -9.14 6.50 -9.63
N ASP A 227 -10.26 7.22 -9.54
CA ASP A 227 -11.31 7.21 -10.55
C ASP A 227 -10.91 7.94 -11.82
N LEU A 228 -10.18 9.05 -11.71
CA LEU A 228 -9.61 9.74 -12.86
C LEU A 228 -8.62 8.82 -13.59
N PHE A 229 -7.76 8.11 -12.87
CA PHE A 229 -6.87 7.12 -13.47
C PHE A 229 -7.63 6.03 -14.22
N LYS A 230 -8.64 5.40 -13.60
CA LYS A 230 -9.47 4.38 -14.26
C LYS A 230 -10.14 4.90 -15.52
N ARG A 231 -10.73 6.10 -15.47
CA ARG A 231 -11.36 6.75 -16.63
C ARG A 231 -10.35 7.03 -17.73
N SER A 232 -9.18 7.59 -17.40
CA SER A 232 -8.12 7.88 -18.37
C SER A 232 -7.57 6.59 -19.01
N VAL A 233 -7.35 5.52 -18.24
CA VAL A 233 -6.90 4.22 -18.77
C VAL A 233 -7.89 3.70 -19.81
N ARG A 234 -9.19 3.71 -19.50
CA ARG A 234 -10.24 3.25 -20.41
C ARG A 234 -10.35 4.14 -21.66
N LYS A 235 -10.23 5.46 -21.52
CA LYS A 235 -10.28 6.41 -22.63
C LYS A 235 -9.22 6.12 -23.70
N TYR A 236 -7.99 5.77 -23.29
CA TYR A 236 -6.86 5.51 -24.21
C TYR A 236 -6.65 4.02 -24.53
N SER A 237 -7.57 3.15 -24.09
CA SER A 237 -7.53 1.71 -24.38
C SER A 237 -7.85 1.39 -25.84
N LYS A 238 -8.60 2.28 -26.51
CA LYS A 238 -8.95 2.18 -27.94
C LYS A 238 -7.74 2.43 -28.83
#